data_AF-A0A8E4EMU6-F1
#
_entry.id   AF-A0A8E4EMU6-F1
#
_cell.length_a   1.000
_cell.length_b   1.000
_cell.length_c   1.000
_cell.angle_alpha   90.00
_cell.angle_beta   90.00
_cell.angle_gamma   90.00
#
_symmetry.space_group_name_H-M   'P 1'
#
loop_
_entity.id
_entity.type
_entity.pdbx_description
1 polymer ?
#
loop_
_entity_poly.entity_id
_entity_poly.type
_entity_poly.pdbx_seq_one_letter_code
_entity_poly.pdbx_strand_id
1 'polypeptide(L)'
;MPIARPLPSLSHARATRAALPRPQQLAALGTVLCLYRPALGNELDGWQHAVDAAACRQVDSDGVRESIWFFDAEGQCCWRICLLPDSDFLVWDRLVSRLPPLPVETHELGVGERLWRRLAGRMRGQAWRLSALWLQTAATGEQPFVASLASVSALGAEVAARLAREEGIDGRVAVDDCCCARAAALRTASATSSNTNPSDMTTALVRLRR
;
A
#
# COMPACT_ATOMS: atom_id res chain seq x y z
N MET A 1 1.56 40.81 -29.61
CA MET A 1 2.30 39.55 -29.79
C MET A 1 2.36 38.84 -28.45
N PRO A 2 1.67 37.70 -28.24
CA PRO A 2 1.74 37.03 -26.95
C PRO A 2 3.04 36.22 -26.86
N ILE A 3 3.77 36.49 -25.79
CA ILE A 3 5.03 35.87 -25.42
C ILE A 3 4.75 34.40 -25.11
N ALA A 4 5.27 33.50 -25.96
CA ALA A 4 5.31 32.08 -25.67
C ALA A 4 6.18 31.86 -24.43
N ARG A 5 5.56 31.59 -23.28
CA ARG A 5 6.27 31.09 -22.10
C ARG A 5 6.77 29.69 -22.43
N PRO A 6 8.08 29.42 -22.41
CA PRO A 6 8.57 28.06 -22.54
C PRO A 6 8.04 27.26 -21.36
N LEU A 7 7.42 26.11 -21.65
CA LEU A 7 7.08 25.09 -20.66
C LEU A 7 8.38 24.75 -19.90
N PRO A 8 8.34 24.61 -18.55
CA PRO A 8 9.50 24.14 -17.83
C PRO A 8 9.85 22.75 -18.38
N SER A 9 11.02 22.69 -19.01
CA SER A 9 11.71 21.45 -19.30
C SER A 9 11.83 20.70 -17.98
N LEU A 10 10.97 19.72 -17.76
CA LEU A 10 11.16 18.66 -16.78
C LEU A 10 12.38 17.87 -17.24
N SER A 11 13.55 18.47 -17.03
CA SER A 11 14.82 17.78 -17.05
C SER A 11 14.79 16.86 -15.85
N HIS A 12 14.07 15.74 -16.00
CA HIS A 12 14.36 14.52 -15.29
C HIS A 12 15.88 14.39 -15.38
N ALA A 13 16.55 14.55 -14.24
CA ALA A 13 17.81 13.86 -14.05
C ALA A 13 17.44 12.39 -14.24
N ARG A 14 17.48 11.96 -15.50
CA ARG A 14 17.06 10.65 -16.00
C ARG A 14 17.78 9.68 -15.08
N ALA A 15 17.06 9.07 -14.14
CA ALA A 15 17.71 8.11 -13.30
C ALA A 15 18.17 7.04 -14.28
N THR A 16 19.49 6.87 -14.36
CA THR A 16 20.06 5.82 -15.17
C THR A 16 19.40 4.53 -14.73
N ARG A 17 19.01 3.68 -15.69
CA ARG A 17 18.40 2.34 -15.53
C ARG A 17 19.04 1.44 -14.45
N ALA A 18 20.19 1.84 -13.89
CA ALA A 18 20.84 1.34 -12.69
C ALA A 18 20.16 1.69 -11.34
N ALA A 19 19.16 2.58 -11.33
CA ALA A 19 18.47 3.03 -10.11
C ALA A 19 17.21 2.19 -9.76
N LEU A 20 16.76 1.30 -10.65
CA LEU A 20 15.59 0.47 -10.35
C LEU A 20 15.94 -0.53 -9.22
N PRO A 21 15.11 -0.63 -8.17
CA PRO A 21 15.25 -1.65 -7.13
C PRO A 21 15.40 -3.05 -7.73
N ARG A 22 16.43 -3.79 -7.30
CA ARG A 22 16.58 -5.18 -7.72
C ARG A 22 15.41 -6.00 -7.15
N PRO A 23 14.92 -7.02 -7.88
CA PRO A 23 13.90 -7.96 -7.42
C PRO A 23 14.12 -8.49 -5.99
N GLN A 24 15.36 -8.85 -5.67
CA GLN A 24 15.74 -9.37 -4.35
C GLN A 24 15.58 -8.34 -3.24
N GLN A 25 15.80 -7.05 -3.54
CA GLN A 25 15.60 -5.96 -2.58
C GLN A 25 14.13 -5.72 -2.32
N LEU A 26 13.28 -5.84 -3.35
CA LEU A 26 11.83 -5.74 -3.20
C LEU A 26 11.26 -6.92 -2.41
N ALA A 27 11.71 -8.14 -2.70
CA ALA A 27 11.32 -9.33 -1.95
C ALA A 27 11.74 -9.26 -0.46
N ALA A 28 12.86 -8.61 -0.16
CA ALA A 28 13.32 -8.43 1.21
C ALA A 28 12.45 -7.43 2.03
N LEU A 29 11.56 -6.65 1.40
CA LEU A 29 10.65 -5.76 2.12
C LEU A 29 9.56 -6.52 2.90
N GLY A 30 9.31 -7.78 2.53
CA GLY A 30 8.23 -8.57 3.11
C GLY A 30 6.86 -8.07 2.67
N THR A 31 6.02 -7.69 3.64
CA THR A 31 4.65 -7.22 3.39
C THR A 31 4.65 -5.73 3.08
N VAL A 32 4.10 -5.34 1.95
CA VAL A 32 4.01 -3.95 1.50
C VAL A 32 2.63 -3.62 0.96
N LEU A 33 2.29 -2.33 0.94
CA LEU A 33 1.06 -1.89 0.29
C LEU A 33 1.36 -1.49 -1.15
N CYS A 34 0.75 -2.18 -2.09
CA CYS A 34 0.97 -1.98 -3.52
C CYS A 34 -0.20 -1.25 -4.15
N LEU A 35 0.12 -0.26 -4.97
CA LEU A 35 -0.81 0.39 -5.87
C LEU A 35 -0.41 0.10 -7.32
N TYR A 36 -1.38 -0.36 -8.10
CA TYR A 36 -1.16 -0.76 -9.48
C TYR A 36 -2.34 -0.33 -10.35
N ARG A 37 -2.12 -0.29 -11.66
CA ARG A 37 -3.17 -0.02 -12.65
C ARG A 37 -3.63 -1.35 -13.25
N PRO A 38 -4.90 -1.76 -13.08
CA PRO A 38 -5.44 -2.98 -13.69
C PRO A 38 -5.37 -2.98 -15.22
N ALA A 39 -5.32 -1.79 -15.83
CA ALA A 39 -5.14 -1.65 -17.28
C ALA A 39 -3.78 -2.17 -17.78
N LEU A 40 -2.77 -2.23 -16.91
CA LEU A 40 -1.45 -2.80 -17.21
C LEU A 40 -1.39 -4.29 -16.89
N GLY A 41 -2.45 -4.87 -16.30
CA GLY A 41 -2.51 -6.27 -15.90
C GLY A 41 -2.59 -6.43 -14.38
N ASN A 42 -1.82 -7.38 -13.86
CA ASN A 42 -1.77 -7.78 -12.47
C ASN A 42 -0.86 -6.87 -11.64
N GLU A 43 -0.79 -7.16 -10.34
CA GLU A 43 -0.06 -6.40 -9.33
C GLU A 43 1.42 -6.14 -9.67
N LEU A 44 2.07 -7.08 -10.38
CA LEU A 44 3.49 -7.00 -10.75
C LEU A 44 3.74 -6.46 -12.15
N ASP A 45 2.73 -6.39 -13.01
CA ASP A 45 2.94 -6.01 -14.42
C ASP A 45 3.38 -4.54 -14.49
N GLY A 46 2.88 -3.69 -13.59
CA GLY A 46 3.35 -2.31 -13.43
C GLY A 46 4.86 -2.21 -13.16
N TRP A 47 5.45 -3.15 -12.41
CA TRP A 47 6.90 -3.19 -12.17
C TRP A 47 7.68 -3.61 -13.42
N GLN A 48 7.17 -4.56 -14.19
CA GLN A 48 7.84 -5.04 -15.41
C GLN A 48 7.95 -3.93 -16.47
N HIS A 49 6.99 -3.01 -16.50
CA HIS A 49 7.00 -1.82 -17.35
C HIS A 49 7.84 -0.67 -16.80
N ALA A 50 8.30 -0.75 -15.54
CA ALA A 50 9.04 0.33 -14.91
C ALA A 50 10.49 0.38 -15.41
N VAL A 51 10.92 1.58 -15.81
CA VAL A 51 12.31 1.85 -16.21
C VAL A 51 13.02 2.78 -15.22
N ASP A 52 12.26 3.47 -14.38
CA ASP A 52 12.76 4.41 -13.38
C ASP A 52 11.98 4.25 -12.05
N ALA A 53 12.63 4.60 -10.93
CA ALA A 53 12.04 4.60 -9.60
C ALA A 53 12.55 5.78 -8.76
N ALA A 54 11.65 6.37 -7.97
CA ALA A 54 11.97 7.46 -7.06
C ALA A 54 11.32 7.25 -5.70
N ALA A 55 11.98 7.72 -4.64
CA ALA A 55 11.43 7.69 -3.29
C ALA A 55 10.67 8.98 -2.99
N CYS A 56 9.47 8.88 -2.44
CA CYS A 56 8.62 9.99 -2.05
C CYS A 56 8.30 9.89 -0.57
N ARG A 57 8.56 10.97 0.15
CA ARG A 57 8.23 11.14 1.56
C ARG A 57 7.28 12.32 1.70
N GLN A 58 6.05 12.04 2.08
CA GLN A 58 5.01 13.05 2.26
C GLN A 58 4.67 13.17 3.75
N VAL A 59 4.56 14.40 4.23
CA VAL A 59 4.05 14.66 5.58
C VAL A 59 2.56 14.98 5.47
N ASP A 60 1.73 14.24 6.20
CA ASP A 60 0.31 14.49 6.37
C ASP A 60 -0.01 14.84 7.84
N SER A 61 -1.27 15.13 8.15
CA SER A 61 -1.70 15.46 9.52
C SER A 61 -1.50 14.33 10.53
N ASP A 62 -1.36 13.10 10.03
CA ASP A 62 -1.34 11.89 10.83
C ASP A 62 0.07 11.27 10.90
N GLY A 63 1.04 11.88 10.22
CA GLY A 63 2.44 11.50 10.28
C GLY A 63 3.15 11.57 8.94
N VAL A 64 4.23 10.80 8.85
CA VAL A 64 5.05 10.69 7.65
C VAL A 64 4.60 9.46 6.86
N ARG A 65 4.31 9.66 5.58
CA ARG A 65 4.06 8.60 4.62
C ARG A 65 5.23 8.46 3.68
N GLU A 66 5.74 7.25 3.57
CA GLU A 66 6.82 6.92 2.65
C GLU A 66 6.31 6.00 1.55
N SER A 67 6.75 6.27 0.33
CA SER A 67 6.38 5.50 -0.85
C SER A 67 7.51 5.48 -1.87
N ILE A 68 7.57 4.43 -2.68
CA ILE A 68 8.44 4.30 -3.84
C ILE A 68 7.55 4.30 -5.08
N TRP A 69 7.84 5.22 -6.00
CA TRP A 69 7.11 5.42 -7.23
C TRP A 69 7.92 4.87 -8.38
N PHE A 70 7.28 4.11 -9.26
CA PHE A 70 7.89 3.53 -10.44
C PHE A 70 7.26 4.14 -11.69
N PHE A 71 8.09 4.41 -12.69
CA PHE A 71 7.71 5.10 -13.91
C PHE A 71 8.04 4.27 -15.14
N ASP A 72 7.14 4.30 -16.12
CA ASP A 72 7.36 3.70 -17.44
C ASP A 72 8.29 4.56 -18.32
N ALA A 73 8.57 4.07 -19.54
CA ALA A 73 9.43 4.77 -20.50
C ALA A 73 8.85 6.12 -20.94
N GLU A 74 7.53 6.30 -20.79
CA GLU A 74 6.80 7.53 -21.06
C GLU A 74 6.77 8.49 -19.85
N GLY A 75 7.43 8.11 -18.74
CA GLY A 75 7.49 8.89 -17.50
C GLY A 75 6.19 8.92 -16.71
N GLN A 76 5.24 8.04 -17.02
CA GLN A 76 3.99 7.91 -16.26
C GLN A 76 4.20 6.95 -15.10
N CYS A 77 3.63 7.28 -13.94
CA CYS A 77 3.69 6.36 -12.80
C CYS A 77 2.86 5.11 -13.09
N CYS A 78 3.52 3.95 -13.24
CA CYS A 78 2.89 2.67 -13.58
C CYS A 78 2.68 1.79 -12.35
N TRP A 79 3.46 2.00 -11.28
CA TRP A 79 3.43 1.20 -10.07
C TRP A 79 3.90 2.00 -8.86
N ARG A 80 3.35 1.72 -7.67
CA ARG A 80 3.74 2.40 -6.43
C ARG A 80 3.69 1.44 -5.25
N ILE A 81 4.70 1.51 -4.40
CA ILE A 81 4.75 0.79 -3.13
C ILE A 81 4.71 1.79 -1.99
N CYS A 82 3.90 1.53 -0.96
CA CYS A 82 3.84 2.32 0.25
C CYS A 82 4.30 1.47 1.44
N LEU A 83 5.02 2.12 2.36
CA LEU A 83 5.44 1.50 3.61
C LEU A 83 4.23 1.15 4.46
N LEU A 84 4.18 -0.08 4.97
CA LEU A 84 3.25 -0.49 6.01
C LEU A 84 3.98 -0.67 7.34
N PRO A 85 3.25 -0.62 8.48
CA PRO A 85 3.78 -1.05 9.77
C PRO A 85 4.32 -2.49 9.75
N ASP A 86 3.76 -3.33 8.88
CA ASP A 86 4.10 -4.74 8.67
C ASP A 86 5.34 -4.95 7.78
N SER A 87 5.87 -3.89 7.17
CA SER A 87 7.04 -3.97 6.29
C SER A 87 8.35 -4.02 7.10
N ASP A 88 9.39 -4.64 6.53
CA ASP A 88 10.74 -4.53 7.10
C ASP A 88 11.29 -3.11 6.91
N PHE A 89 11.21 -2.31 7.98
CA PHE A 89 11.63 -0.91 7.98
C PHE A 89 13.11 -0.72 7.66
N LEU A 90 14.00 -1.63 8.11
CA LEU A 90 15.44 -1.48 7.87
C LEU A 90 15.79 -1.75 6.40
N VAL A 91 15.11 -2.71 5.78
CA VAL A 91 15.26 -2.94 4.34
C VAL A 91 14.67 -1.78 3.55
N TRP A 92 13.50 -1.28 3.97
CA TRP A 92 12.86 -0.11 3.36
C TRP A 92 13.75 1.13 3.38
N ASP A 93 14.30 1.50 4.55
CA ASP A 93 15.16 2.68 4.70
C ASP A 93 16.43 2.59 3.85
N ARG A 94 17.07 1.42 3.81
CA ARG A 94 18.20 1.15 2.91
C ARG A 94 17.84 1.21 1.44
N LEU A 95 16.60 0.89 1.07
CA LEU A 95 16.13 0.95 -0.30
C LEU A 95 15.85 2.40 -0.71
N VAL A 96 15.10 3.13 0.12
CA VAL A 96 14.76 4.55 -0.09
C VAL A 96 16.00 5.42 -0.18
N SER A 97 17.00 5.21 0.66
CA SER A 97 18.26 5.98 0.65
C SER A 97 19.10 5.81 -0.63
N ARG A 98 18.83 4.79 -1.45
CA ARG A 98 19.50 4.56 -2.74
C ARG A 98 18.76 5.13 -3.93
N LEU A 99 17.52 5.56 -3.72
CA LEU A 99 16.66 6.09 -4.78
C LEU A 99 16.75 7.61 -4.82
N PRO A 100 16.63 8.22 -6.02
CA PRO A 100 16.50 9.66 -6.11
C PRO A 100 15.23 10.10 -5.37
N PRO A 101 15.27 11.20 -4.61
CA PRO A 101 14.07 11.77 -4.03
C PRO A 101 13.19 12.28 -5.17
N LEU A 102 11.90 11.93 -5.14
CA LEU A 102 10.92 12.47 -6.06
C LEU A 102 10.78 13.97 -5.77
N PRO A 103 11.03 14.86 -6.75
CA PRO A 103 10.96 16.29 -6.52
C PRO A 103 9.55 16.66 -6.06
N VAL A 104 9.51 17.30 -4.91
CA VAL A 104 8.30 17.76 -4.23
C VAL A 104 7.78 19.03 -4.91
N GLU A 105 7.59 19.02 -6.24
CA GLU A 105 6.94 20.13 -6.98
C GLU A 105 5.42 20.15 -6.74
N THR A 106 4.90 19.24 -5.90
CA THR A 106 3.46 19.01 -5.74
C THR A 106 2.85 19.78 -4.56
N HIS A 107 3.64 20.52 -3.78
CA HIS A 107 3.15 21.17 -2.56
C HIS A 107 2.55 22.58 -2.76
N GLU A 108 2.68 23.18 -3.95
CA GLU A 108 2.03 24.46 -4.27
C GLU A 108 0.78 24.34 -5.15
N LEU A 109 0.39 23.13 -5.53
CA LEU A 109 -0.83 22.93 -6.31
C LEU A 109 -2.02 22.85 -5.35
N GLY A 110 -2.90 23.86 -5.41
CA GLY A 110 -4.00 24.09 -4.47
C GLY A 110 -4.95 22.90 -4.29
N VAL A 111 -5.75 22.94 -3.23
CA VAL A 111 -6.76 21.91 -2.88
C VAL A 111 -7.61 21.50 -4.10
N GLY A 112 -7.95 22.46 -4.97
CA GLY A 112 -8.73 22.23 -6.18
C GLY A 112 -8.02 21.37 -7.24
N GLU A 113 -6.70 21.44 -7.34
CA GLU A 113 -5.93 20.70 -8.34
C GLU A 113 -5.62 19.28 -7.89
N ARG A 114 -5.56 19.06 -6.56
CA ARG A 114 -5.55 17.72 -5.94
C ARG A 114 -6.90 17.03 -6.14
N LEU A 115 -8.00 17.76 -5.95
CA LEU A 115 -9.34 17.26 -6.24
C LEU A 115 -9.53 16.98 -7.74
N TRP A 116 -9.00 17.86 -8.60
CA TRP A 116 -9.05 17.69 -10.05
C TRP A 116 -8.22 16.51 -10.54
N ARG A 117 -7.04 16.25 -9.97
CA ARG A 117 -6.28 15.01 -10.26
C ARG A 117 -6.98 13.74 -9.79
N ARG A 118 -7.61 13.78 -8.60
CA ARG A 118 -8.46 12.66 -8.12
C ARG A 118 -9.64 12.43 -9.04
N LEU A 119 -10.30 13.48 -9.52
CA LEU A 119 -11.42 13.39 -10.46
C LEU A 119 -10.97 12.98 -11.87
N ALA A 120 -9.85 13.50 -12.37
CA ALA A 120 -9.30 13.16 -13.68
C ALA A 120 -8.77 11.72 -13.71
N GLY A 121 -8.18 11.22 -12.64
CA GLY A 121 -7.80 9.81 -12.48
C GLY A 121 -9.03 8.89 -12.49
N ARG A 122 -10.10 9.30 -11.82
CA ARG A 122 -11.37 8.57 -11.77
C ARG A 122 -12.12 8.58 -13.12
N MET A 123 -12.06 9.69 -13.87
CA MET A 123 -12.73 9.82 -15.16
C MET A 123 -11.95 9.21 -16.34
N ARG A 124 -10.62 9.08 -16.25
CA ARG A 124 -9.79 8.50 -17.33
C ARG A 124 -9.78 6.97 -17.38
N GLY A 125 -10.58 6.28 -16.58
CA GLY A 125 -10.58 4.80 -16.54
C GLY A 125 -9.27 4.18 -16.03
N GLN A 126 -8.31 4.99 -15.57
CA GLN A 126 -7.09 4.55 -14.90
C GLN A 126 -7.36 4.33 -13.41
N ALA A 127 -8.35 3.48 -13.12
CA ALA A 127 -8.70 3.14 -11.76
C ALA A 127 -7.55 2.36 -11.14
N TRP A 128 -6.69 3.07 -10.40
CA TRP A 128 -5.70 2.43 -9.55
C TRP A 128 -6.40 1.48 -8.58
N ARG A 129 -5.74 0.37 -8.26
CA ARG A 129 -6.14 -0.57 -7.22
C ARG A 129 -5.08 -0.64 -6.16
N LEU A 130 -5.52 -0.99 -4.96
CA LEU A 130 -4.68 -1.08 -3.78
C LEU A 130 -4.82 -2.48 -3.17
N SER A 131 -3.69 -3.16 -3.04
CA SER A 131 -3.58 -4.52 -2.50
C SER A 131 -2.39 -4.62 -1.54
N ALA A 132 -2.55 -5.32 -0.42
CA ALA A 132 -1.42 -5.70 0.42
C ALA A 132 -0.75 -6.94 -0.18
N LEU A 133 0.56 -6.86 -0.41
CA LEU A 133 1.33 -7.92 -1.06
C LEU A 133 2.51 -8.33 -0.20
N TRP A 134 2.73 -9.64 -0.15
CA TRP A 134 3.98 -10.22 0.31
C TRP A 134 4.85 -10.50 -0.91
N LEU A 135 6.00 -9.85 -0.97
CA LEU A 135 6.95 -10.00 -2.07
C LEU A 135 7.97 -11.09 -1.72
N GLN A 136 8.20 -12.02 -2.65
CA GLN A 136 9.09 -13.16 -2.42
C GLN A 136 10.00 -13.39 -3.63
N THR A 137 11.25 -13.77 -3.40
CA THR A 137 12.12 -14.19 -4.50
C THR A 137 11.54 -15.42 -5.18
N ALA A 138 11.50 -15.42 -6.51
CA ALA A 138 11.11 -16.63 -7.24
C ALA A 138 12.21 -17.68 -7.06
N ALA A 139 11.83 -18.90 -6.63
CA ALA A 139 12.78 -19.99 -6.43
C ALA A 139 13.37 -20.50 -7.76
N THR A 140 12.57 -20.51 -8.83
CA THR A 140 12.97 -20.92 -10.17
C THR A 140 11.93 -20.42 -11.18
N GLY A 141 12.34 -19.68 -12.21
CA GLY A 141 11.44 -19.22 -13.30
C GLY A 141 11.93 -17.99 -14.06
N GLU A 142 11.25 -17.65 -15.16
CA GLU A 142 11.49 -16.44 -15.96
C GLU A 142 11.16 -15.14 -15.21
N GLN A 143 10.33 -15.23 -14.18
CA GLN A 143 9.96 -14.08 -13.35
C GLN A 143 10.93 -13.90 -12.17
N PRO A 144 11.42 -12.68 -11.93
CA PRO A 144 12.49 -12.48 -10.96
C PRO A 144 12.00 -12.43 -9.49
N PHE A 145 10.71 -12.23 -9.24
CA PHE A 145 10.06 -12.34 -7.93
C PHE A 145 8.55 -12.54 -8.07
N VAL A 146 7.91 -13.07 -7.03
CA VAL A 146 6.47 -13.37 -6.96
C VAL A 146 5.82 -12.46 -5.92
N ALA A 147 4.57 -12.06 -6.17
CA ALA A 147 3.74 -11.34 -5.21
C ALA A 147 2.54 -12.20 -4.85
N SER A 148 2.34 -12.42 -3.55
CA SER A 148 1.16 -13.08 -3.00
C SER A 148 0.33 -12.06 -2.23
N LEU A 149 -1.00 -12.17 -2.25
CA LEU A 149 -1.83 -11.33 -1.37
C LEU A 149 -1.48 -11.62 0.10
N ALA A 150 -1.20 -10.55 0.85
CA ALA A 150 -0.85 -10.63 2.26
C ALA A 150 -2.03 -10.26 3.15
N SER A 151 -2.15 -10.92 4.28
CA SER A 151 -2.87 -10.37 5.43
C SER A 151 -1.96 -9.38 6.16
N VAL A 152 -2.54 -8.28 6.66
CA VAL A 152 -1.82 -7.23 7.38
C VAL A 152 -2.38 -7.05 8.78
N SER A 153 -1.58 -6.53 9.70
CA SER A 153 -2.05 -6.11 11.02
C SER A 153 -3.23 -5.14 10.93
N ALA A 154 -4.01 -5.03 12.02
CA ALA A 154 -5.09 -4.04 12.11
C ALA A 154 -4.60 -2.60 11.82
N LEU A 155 -3.41 -2.24 12.30
CA LEU A 155 -2.80 -0.94 12.02
C LEU A 155 -2.43 -0.79 10.53
N GLY A 156 -1.89 -1.83 9.91
CA GLY A 156 -1.63 -1.86 8.47
C GLY A 156 -2.92 -1.71 7.64
N ALA A 157 -4.01 -2.33 8.09
CA ALA A 157 -5.32 -2.20 7.46
C ALA A 157 -5.90 -0.78 7.58
N GLU A 158 -5.73 -0.12 8.73
CA GLU A 158 -6.12 1.29 8.93
C GLU A 158 -5.35 2.23 8.01
N VAL A 159 -4.02 2.05 7.92
CA VAL A 159 -3.16 2.82 7.00
C VAL A 159 -3.59 2.61 5.55
N ALA A 160 -3.87 1.37 5.16
CA ALA A 160 -4.33 1.02 3.82
C ALA A 160 -5.71 1.63 3.50
N ALA A 161 -6.67 1.53 4.41
CA ALA A 161 -8.01 2.09 4.26
C ALA A 161 -7.97 3.63 4.18
N ARG A 162 -7.08 4.27 4.95
CA ARG A 162 -6.85 5.71 4.85
C ARG A 162 -6.29 6.09 3.49
N LEU A 163 -5.24 5.41 3.02
CA LEU A 163 -4.66 5.67 1.70
C LEU A 163 -5.68 5.45 0.58
N ALA A 164 -6.48 4.38 0.65
CA ALA A 164 -7.55 4.11 -0.31
C ALA A 164 -8.58 5.26 -0.36
N ARG A 165 -9.02 5.76 0.80
CA ARG A 165 -9.95 6.91 0.88
C ARG A 165 -9.35 8.19 0.32
N GLU A 166 -8.09 8.48 0.65
CA GLU A 166 -7.41 9.67 0.18
C GLU A 166 -7.18 9.63 -1.34
N GLU A 167 -6.87 8.47 -1.90
CA GLU A 167 -6.66 8.32 -3.34
C GLU A 167 -7.97 8.09 -4.10
N GLY A 168 -9.09 7.84 -3.40
CA GLY A 168 -10.39 7.53 -3.99
C GLY A 168 -10.42 6.17 -4.70
N ILE A 169 -9.61 5.23 -4.21
CA ILE A 169 -9.35 3.90 -4.80
C ILE A 169 -10.09 2.83 -4.01
N ASP A 170 -10.55 1.79 -4.70
CA ASP A 170 -11.04 0.56 -4.07
C ASP A 170 -9.86 -0.28 -3.56
N GLY A 171 -9.83 -0.54 -2.25
CA GLY A 171 -8.79 -1.33 -1.59
C GLY A 171 -9.26 -2.75 -1.27
N ARG A 172 -8.40 -3.75 -1.55
CA ARG A 172 -8.57 -5.14 -1.08
C ARG A 172 -7.42 -5.49 -0.15
N VAL A 173 -7.65 -5.39 1.15
CA VAL A 173 -6.66 -5.70 2.18
C VAL A 173 -7.28 -6.65 3.18
N ALA A 174 -6.74 -7.86 3.25
CA ALA A 174 -7.13 -8.84 4.26
C ALA A 174 -6.45 -8.46 5.58
N VAL A 175 -7.21 -8.48 6.68
CA VAL A 175 -6.67 -8.19 8.02
C VAL A 175 -6.29 -9.52 8.67
N ASP A 176 -5.05 -9.63 9.12
CA ASP A 176 -4.66 -10.68 10.06
C ASP A 176 -5.17 -10.27 11.43
N ASP A 177 -6.07 -11.07 12.00
CA ASP A 177 -6.44 -10.90 13.40
C ASP A 177 -5.21 -11.28 14.23
N CYS A 178 -4.39 -10.30 14.56
CA CYS A 178 -3.30 -10.50 15.50
C CYS A 178 -3.89 -11.16 16.76
N CYS A 179 -3.22 -12.19 17.28
CA CYS A 179 -3.71 -13.00 18.41
C CYS A 179 -4.19 -12.13 19.60
N CYS A 180 -3.58 -10.96 19.80
CA CYS A 180 -3.96 -9.96 20.80
C CYS A 180 -5.31 -9.28 20.52
N ALA A 181 -5.64 -8.95 19.27
CA ALA A 181 -6.92 -8.37 18.88
C ALA A 181 -8.04 -9.41 18.98
N ARG A 182 -7.77 -10.66 18.58
CA ARG A 182 -8.68 -11.80 18.78
C ARG A 182 -8.93 -12.06 20.26
N ALA A 183 -7.90 -12.05 21.10
CA ALA A 183 -8.03 -12.21 22.55
C ALA A 183 -8.72 -11.02 23.23
N ALA A 184 -8.56 -9.80 22.71
CA ALA A 184 -9.30 -8.63 23.18
C ALA A 184 -10.78 -8.76 22.81
N ALA A 185 -11.11 -9.04 21.55
CA ALA A 185 -12.48 -9.22 21.07
C ALA A 185 -13.21 -10.38 21.77
N LEU A 186 -12.54 -11.51 22.02
CA LEU A 186 -13.08 -12.62 22.80
C LEU A 186 -13.36 -12.23 24.25
N ARG A 187 -12.51 -11.39 24.87
CA ARG A 187 -12.76 -10.84 26.22
C ARG A 187 -13.96 -9.89 26.23
N THR A 188 -14.09 -9.01 25.23
CA THR A 188 -15.25 -8.11 25.13
C THR A 188 -16.54 -8.90 24.90
N ALA A 189 -16.52 -9.89 24.01
CA ALA A 189 -17.68 -10.77 23.77
C ALA A 189 -18.08 -11.58 25.01
N SER A 190 -17.09 -12.06 25.79
CA SER A 190 -17.32 -12.77 27.05
C SER A 190 -17.84 -11.85 28.18
N ALA A 191 -17.45 -10.56 28.17
CA ALA A 191 -17.97 -9.57 29.11
C ALA A 191 -19.44 -9.22 28.80
N THR A 192 -19.82 -9.21 27.51
CA THR A 192 -21.21 -8.97 27.10
C THR A 192 -22.12 -10.16 27.42
N SER A 193 -21.62 -11.41 27.37
CA SER A 193 -22.40 -12.61 27.71
C SER A 193 -22.55 -12.83 29.21
N SER A 194 -21.59 -12.38 30.03
CA SER A 194 -21.63 -12.48 31.49
C SER A 194 -22.49 -11.41 32.17
N ASN A 195 -23.03 -10.44 31.42
CA ASN A 195 -24.03 -9.51 31.92
C ASN A 195 -25.49 -10.02 31.76
N THR A 196 -25.65 -11.31 31.41
CA THR A 196 -26.97 -11.96 31.41
C THR A 196 -27.25 -12.49 32.81
N ASN A 197 -28.04 -11.71 33.56
CA ASN A 197 -28.74 -12.00 34.83
C ASN A 197 -28.37 -13.29 35.60
N PRO A 198 -27.92 -13.20 36.87
CA PRO A 198 -27.68 -14.36 37.74
C PRO A 198 -28.97 -15.05 38.28
N SER A 199 -30.11 -14.92 37.59
CA SER A 199 -31.41 -15.37 38.13
C SER A 199 -31.87 -16.75 37.66
N ASP A 200 -31.22 -17.40 36.67
CA ASP A 200 -31.58 -18.75 36.22
C ASP A 200 -30.58 -19.80 36.71
N MET A 201 -30.45 -19.88 38.03
CA MET A 201 -29.74 -20.96 38.70
C MET A 201 -30.74 -22.01 39.21
N THR A 202 -31.40 -22.78 38.33
CA THR A 202 -31.96 -24.08 38.77
C THR A 202 -32.18 -25.06 37.60
N THR A 203 -31.77 -26.30 37.84
CA THR A 203 -32.18 -27.56 37.18
C THR A 203 -31.69 -27.88 35.76
N ALA A 204 -30.63 -28.69 35.71
CA ALA A 204 -30.55 -29.81 34.76
C ALA A 204 -29.85 -31.00 35.44
N LEU A 205 -30.64 -31.86 36.08
CA LEU A 205 -30.22 -33.18 36.58
C LEU A 205 -29.88 -34.10 35.40
N VAL A 206 -28.61 -34.49 35.30
CA VAL A 206 -28.12 -35.49 34.35
C VAL A 206 -28.62 -36.88 34.77
N ARG A 207 -29.47 -37.51 33.95
CA ARG A 207 -29.79 -38.95 34.05
C ARG A 207 -28.66 -39.78 33.45
N LEU A 208 -27.95 -40.52 34.29
CA LEU A 208 -27.10 -41.64 33.90
C LEU A 208 -27.97 -42.80 33.38
N ARG A 209 -27.73 -43.25 32.14
CA ARG A 209 -28.20 -44.54 31.63
C ARG A 209 -27.10 -45.58 31.82
N ARG A 210 -27.49 -46.72 32.39
CA ARG A 210 -26.75 -48.00 32.34
C ARG A 210 -26.84 -48.59 30.94
#